data_AF-A0A9E3KB81-F1
#
_entry.id   AF-A0A9E3KB81-F1
#
_cell.length_a   1.000
_cell.length_b   1.000
_cell.length_c   1.000
_cell.angle_alpha   90.00
_cell.angle_beta   90.00
_cell.angle_gamma   90.00
#
_symmetry.space_group_name_H-M   'P 1'
#
loop_
_entity.id
_entity.type
_entity.pdbx_description
1 polymer ?
#
loop_
_entity_poly.entity_id
_entity_poly.type
_entity_poly.pdbx_seq_one_letter_code
_entity_poly.pdbx_strand_id
1 'polypeptide(L)'
;MRHLFILLLVGSSTLVSGQIRGNGELTTKRFALGEVQELLININATIEIDAAANDNYIEITTDENLIEYLVPENDNGKVELSQKEWVKPKRGLSYVIGSTDLQVLKNDSWADVRVDDLSQEYFRYQSLVGGEAVFTGQVNEFRLALEGGNINASELIAQNAFVNIWDDAQALITVVQELHSEVSHGGRLMYTQEPAKVNKKTKAGGQVYHQAEHDTKGKKEEVEFITFKIKSKGTEIIQAYVKGPNGRGGTFSYGLPIRPFTPKKETWSVGTKLYSVNKMGIKTLIYTVKKEDAGKVITVSKK
;
A
#
# COMPACT_ATOMS: atom_id res chain seq x y z
N MET A 1 -52.32 -43.80 -32.45
CA MET A 1 -52.44 -42.37 -32.09
C MET A 1 -51.17 -41.96 -31.37
N ARG A 2 -50.45 -40.97 -31.92
CA ARG A 2 -49.12 -40.55 -31.48
C ARG A 2 -49.31 -39.39 -30.49
N HIS A 3 -49.16 -39.65 -29.19
CA HIS A 3 -49.34 -38.62 -28.17
C HIS A 3 -48.12 -37.69 -28.16
N LEU A 4 -48.36 -36.44 -28.58
CA LEU A 4 -47.41 -35.33 -28.54
C LEU A 4 -47.35 -34.80 -27.11
N PHE A 5 -46.26 -35.09 -26.39
CA PHE A 5 -45.96 -34.44 -25.11
C PHE A 5 -45.43 -33.03 -25.42
N ILE A 6 -46.25 -32.01 -25.17
CA ILE A 6 -45.80 -30.61 -25.16
C ILE A 6 -45.19 -30.34 -23.79
N LEU A 7 -43.87 -30.19 -23.76
CA LEU A 7 -43.12 -29.77 -22.58
C LEU A 7 -43.36 -28.28 -22.37
N LEU A 8 -44.16 -27.92 -21.36
CA LEU A 8 -44.39 -26.53 -20.97
C LEU A 8 -43.16 -26.04 -20.19
N LEU A 9 -42.30 -25.28 -20.86
CA LEU A 9 -41.14 -24.63 -20.24
C LEU A 9 -41.65 -23.46 -19.38
N VAL A 10 -41.84 -23.68 -18.09
CA VAL A 10 -42.09 -22.60 -17.13
C VAL A 10 -40.76 -21.89 -16.92
N GLY A 11 -40.53 -20.81 -17.67
CA GLY A 11 -39.42 -19.92 -17.44
C GLY A 11 -39.58 -19.28 -16.06
N SER A 12 -38.78 -19.72 -15.09
CA SER A 12 -38.62 -18.98 -13.84
C SER A 12 -37.89 -17.69 -14.17
N SER A 13 -38.64 -16.60 -14.37
CA SER A 13 -38.08 -15.27 -14.27
C SER A 13 -37.68 -15.06 -12.82
N THR A 14 -36.43 -15.38 -12.49
CA THR A 14 -35.81 -14.82 -11.29
C THR A 14 -35.93 -13.31 -11.44
N LEU A 15 -36.77 -12.71 -10.59
CA LEU A 15 -36.78 -11.28 -10.40
C LEU A 15 -35.40 -10.91 -9.89
N VAL A 16 -34.53 -10.48 -10.80
CA VAL A 16 -33.31 -9.78 -10.44
C VAL A 16 -33.78 -8.50 -9.79
N SER A 17 -33.77 -8.43 -8.46
CA SER A 17 -33.94 -7.16 -7.75
C SER A 17 -32.90 -6.20 -8.34
N GLY A 18 -33.38 -5.24 -9.11
CA GLY A 18 -32.52 -4.35 -9.87
C GLY A 18 -31.71 -3.48 -8.92
N GLN A 19 -30.45 -3.22 -9.28
CA GLN A 19 -29.62 -2.23 -8.60
C GLN A 19 -30.35 -0.88 -8.55
N ILE A 20 -30.59 -0.36 -7.35
CA ILE A 20 -31.23 0.93 -7.13
C ILE A 20 -30.20 2.03 -7.42
N ARG A 21 -30.49 2.88 -8.41
CA ARG A 21 -29.56 3.93 -8.84
C ARG A 21 -29.86 5.24 -8.17
N GLY A 22 -28.81 5.99 -7.81
CA GLY A 22 -28.93 7.34 -7.30
C GLY A 22 -29.59 8.29 -8.30
N ASN A 23 -30.47 9.16 -7.79
CA ASN A 23 -31.19 10.17 -8.56
C ASN A 23 -30.32 11.37 -8.98
N GLY A 24 -29.12 11.51 -8.43
CA GLY A 24 -28.19 12.62 -8.68
C GLY A 24 -28.38 13.82 -7.78
N GLU A 25 -29.34 13.79 -6.86
CA GLU A 25 -29.65 14.84 -5.89
C GLU A 25 -28.94 14.51 -4.57
N LEU A 26 -27.82 15.17 -4.34
CA LEU A 26 -26.99 14.94 -3.14
C LEU A 26 -27.70 15.52 -1.91
N THR A 27 -27.80 14.73 -0.86
CA THR A 27 -28.36 15.14 0.44
C THR A 27 -27.51 14.61 1.58
N THR A 28 -27.64 15.24 2.75
CA THR A 28 -27.03 14.80 4.01
C THR A 28 -28.14 14.59 5.04
N LYS A 29 -28.19 13.41 5.67
CA LYS A 29 -29.13 13.13 6.78
C LYS A 29 -28.39 12.60 7.99
N ARG A 30 -28.74 13.14 9.16
CA ARG A 30 -28.21 12.74 10.48
C ARG A 30 -29.19 11.81 11.20
N PHE A 31 -28.67 10.76 11.81
CA PHE A 31 -29.42 9.81 12.63
C PHE A 31 -28.68 9.59 13.96
N ALA A 32 -29.42 9.38 15.04
CA ALA A 32 -28.84 8.96 16.32
C ALA A 32 -28.44 7.48 16.23
N LEU A 33 -27.26 7.12 16.72
CA LEU A 33 -26.80 5.73 16.72
C LEU A 33 -26.90 5.03 18.09
N GLY A 34 -26.96 5.76 19.20
CA GLY A 34 -26.69 5.15 20.51
C GLY A 34 -25.22 4.74 20.64
N GLU A 35 -24.83 4.06 21.72
CA GLU A 35 -23.43 3.66 21.96
C GLU A 35 -22.86 2.79 20.82
N VAL A 36 -21.64 3.07 20.34
CA VAL A 36 -21.01 2.31 19.25
C VAL A 36 -19.64 1.79 19.70
N GLN A 37 -19.60 0.54 20.16
CA GLN A 37 -18.38 -0.15 20.61
C GLN A 37 -17.66 -0.87 19.46
N GLU A 38 -18.41 -1.42 18.51
CA GLU A 38 -17.90 -2.14 17.35
C GLU A 38 -18.54 -1.59 16.07
N LEU A 39 -17.70 -1.21 15.11
CA LEU A 39 -18.10 -0.77 13.78
C LEU A 39 -17.53 -1.71 12.73
N LEU A 40 -18.41 -2.31 11.92
CA LEU A 40 -18.06 -3.12 10.77
C LEU A 40 -18.37 -2.37 9.47
N ILE A 41 -17.39 -2.22 8.60
CA ILE A 41 -17.50 -1.52 7.32
C ILE A 41 -17.53 -2.56 6.21
N ASN A 42 -18.71 -2.76 5.63
CA ASN A 42 -18.97 -3.68 4.50
C ASN A 42 -19.36 -2.93 3.22
N ILE A 43 -19.05 -1.64 3.15
CA ILE A 43 -19.41 -0.77 2.04
C ILE A 43 -18.23 0.12 1.64
N ASN A 44 -18.08 0.36 0.33
CA ASN A 44 -17.08 1.29 -0.18
C ASN A 44 -17.59 2.73 -0.03
N ALA A 45 -16.94 3.50 0.84
CA ALA A 45 -17.30 4.87 1.15
C ALA A 45 -16.09 5.63 1.72
N THR A 46 -16.21 6.94 1.83
CA THR A 46 -15.34 7.74 2.72
C THR A 46 -15.96 7.78 4.10
N ILE A 47 -15.20 7.44 5.14
CA ILE A 47 -15.70 7.29 6.50
C ILE A 47 -14.83 8.13 7.43
N GLU A 48 -15.44 9.11 8.08
CA GLU A 48 -14.82 9.95 9.09
C GLU A 48 -15.47 9.66 10.44
N ILE A 49 -14.65 9.39 11.45
CA ILE A 49 -15.09 9.04 12.80
C ILE A 49 -14.45 10.03 13.77
N ASP A 50 -15.28 10.78 14.48
CA ASP A 50 -14.88 11.65 15.58
C ASP A 50 -15.06 10.90 16.91
N ALA A 51 -13.94 10.48 17.52
CA ALA A 51 -13.96 9.74 18.77
C ALA A 51 -14.12 10.65 20.02
N ALA A 52 -14.12 11.97 19.82
CA ALA A 52 -14.33 12.97 20.86
C ALA A 52 -15.69 13.68 20.74
N ALA A 53 -16.56 13.21 19.84
CA ALA A 53 -17.90 13.73 19.66
C ALA A 53 -18.70 13.75 20.99
N ASN A 54 -19.58 14.75 21.15
CA ASN A 54 -20.40 14.88 22.36
C ASN A 54 -21.63 13.96 22.37
N ASP A 55 -21.93 13.33 21.25
CA ASP A 55 -23.05 12.44 21.05
C ASP A 55 -22.71 11.36 20.02
N ASN A 56 -23.44 10.25 20.06
CA ASN A 56 -23.27 9.16 19.12
C ASN A 56 -24.26 9.29 17.96
N TYR A 57 -23.75 9.52 16.77
CA TYR A 57 -24.55 9.82 15.58
C TYR A 57 -23.91 9.27 14.31
N ILE A 58 -24.71 9.26 13.23
CA ILE A 58 -24.23 9.04 11.87
C ILE A 58 -24.85 10.06 10.93
N GLU A 59 -24.01 10.72 10.14
CA GLU A 59 -24.41 11.58 9.04
C GLU A 59 -24.05 10.89 7.72
N ILE A 60 -25.05 10.68 6.87
CA ILE A 60 -24.89 9.99 5.59
C ILE A 60 -25.06 11.01 4.48
N THR A 61 -24.07 11.12 3.60
CA THR A 61 -24.11 12.01 2.43
C THR A 61 -24.04 11.21 1.14
N THR A 62 -25.12 11.21 0.37
CA THR A 62 -25.26 10.49 -0.91
C THR A 62 -26.51 10.96 -1.68
N ASP A 63 -26.87 10.30 -2.77
CA ASP A 63 -28.11 10.53 -3.52
C ASP A 63 -29.36 10.33 -2.61
N GLU A 64 -30.30 11.27 -2.63
CA GLU A 64 -31.43 11.33 -1.67
C GLU A 64 -32.23 10.04 -1.60
N ASN A 65 -32.50 9.42 -2.74
CA ASN A 65 -33.28 8.20 -2.84
C ASN A 65 -32.54 6.94 -2.34
N LEU A 66 -31.25 7.04 -1.98
CA LEU A 66 -30.47 5.92 -1.48
C LEU A 66 -30.37 5.87 0.04
N ILE A 67 -30.65 6.97 0.74
CA ILE A 67 -30.39 7.10 2.18
C ILE A 67 -31.07 5.97 2.98
N GLU A 68 -32.33 5.65 2.70
CA GLU A 68 -33.09 4.65 3.46
C GLU A 68 -32.48 3.23 3.44
N TYR A 69 -31.73 2.92 2.38
CA TYR A 69 -31.06 1.64 2.20
C TYR A 69 -29.68 1.59 2.87
N LEU A 70 -29.21 2.70 3.40
CA LEU A 70 -27.84 2.89 3.92
C LEU A 70 -27.81 3.27 5.41
N VAL A 71 -28.96 3.54 6.02
CA VAL A 71 -29.05 3.77 7.48
C VAL A 71 -28.82 2.43 8.20
N PRO A 72 -27.73 2.30 8.99
CA PRO A 72 -27.45 1.08 9.72
C PRO A 72 -28.34 0.98 10.97
N GLU A 73 -28.46 -0.23 11.50
CA GLU A 73 -29.07 -0.49 12.80
C GLU A 73 -27.96 -0.67 13.84
N ASN A 74 -28.25 -0.29 15.09
CA ASN A 74 -27.37 -0.57 16.22
C ASN A 74 -27.91 -1.78 17.00
N ASP A 75 -27.17 -2.88 16.96
CA ASP A 75 -27.42 -4.06 17.76
C ASP A 75 -26.46 -4.08 18.97
N ASN A 76 -26.92 -3.51 20.09
CA ASN A 76 -26.22 -3.57 21.38
C ASN A 76 -24.75 -3.12 21.33
N GLY A 77 -24.48 -1.96 20.73
CA GLY A 77 -23.12 -1.43 20.60
C GLY A 77 -22.42 -1.84 19.30
N LYS A 78 -23.06 -2.65 18.46
CA LYS A 78 -22.50 -3.12 17.19
C LYS A 78 -23.25 -2.49 16.04
N VAL A 79 -22.51 -1.80 15.18
CA VAL A 79 -23.05 -1.12 14.00
C VAL A 79 -22.37 -1.70 12.77
N GLU A 80 -23.15 -2.06 11.77
CA GLU A 80 -22.65 -2.51 10.47
C GLU A 80 -23.03 -1.52 9.38
N LEU A 81 -22.04 -0.93 8.71
CA LEU A 81 -22.24 -0.11 7.52
C LEU A 81 -22.35 -1.04 6.32
N SER A 82 -23.58 -1.33 5.93
CA SER A 82 -23.92 -2.15 4.77
C SER A 82 -25.09 -1.53 4.00
N GLN A 83 -25.54 -2.23 2.96
CA GLN A 83 -26.68 -1.82 2.15
C GLN A 83 -27.82 -2.83 2.33
N LYS A 84 -29.03 -2.35 2.64
CA LYS A 84 -30.24 -3.19 2.76
C LYS A 84 -30.64 -3.80 1.42
N GLU A 85 -30.39 -3.05 0.35
CA GLU A 85 -30.59 -3.45 -1.04
C GLU A 85 -29.36 -3.04 -1.86
N TRP A 86 -29.17 -3.64 -3.03
CA TRP A 86 -28.03 -3.28 -3.86
C TRP A 86 -28.20 -1.87 -4.45
N VAL A 87 -27.44 -0.90 -3.94
CA VAL A 87 -27.48 0.48 -4.39
C VAL A 87 -26.27 0.84 -5.25
N LYS A 88 -26.42 1.86 -6.11
CA LYS A 88 -25.33 2.50 -6.85
C LYS A 88 -25.46 4.02 -6.80
N PRO A 89 -24.73 4.67 -5.88
CA PRO A 89 -24.62 6.11 -5.84
C PRO A 89 -24.11 6.70 -7.16
N LYS A 90 -24.60 7.89 -7.51
CA LYS A 90 -24.13 8.67 -8.66
C LYS A 90 -23.18 9.78 -8.24
N ARG A 91 -23.34 10.32 -7.03
CA ARG A 91 -22.58 11.49 -6.52
C ARG A 91 -21.54 11.14 -5.44
N GLY A 92 -21.41 9.86 -5.08
CA GLY A 92 -20.52 9.37 -4.01
C GLY A 92 -21.29 8.90 -2.77
N LEU A 93 -20.56 8.38 -1.79
CA LEU A 93 -21.11 7.96 -0.50
C LEU A 93 -20.08 8.27 0.59
N SER A 94 -20.48 9.07 1.57
CA SER A 94 -19.67 9.32 2.76
C SER A 94 -20.48 9.23 4.04
N TYR A 95 -19.77 8.88 5.12
CA TYR A 95 -20.28 8.80 6.48
C TYR A 95 -19.43 9.67 7.40
N VAL A 96 -20.08 10.45 8.26
CA VAL A 96 -19.47 11.07 9.44
C VAL A 96 -20.10 10.45 10.67
N ILE A 97 -19.31 9.91 11.58
CA ILE A 97 -19.77 9.16 12.75
C ILE A 97 -19.18 9.79 14.01
N GLY A 98 -20.03 10.15 14.97
CA GLY A 98 -19.57 10.44 16.34
C GLY A 98 -19.61 9.16 17.17
N SER A 99 -18.51 8.78 17.82
CA SER A 99 -18.52 7.67 18.79
C SER A 99 -17.43 7.79 19.86
N THR A 100 -17.83 7.97 21.12
CA THR A 100 -16.90 8.04 22.26
C THR A 100 -16.35 6.69 22.71
N ASP A 101 -17.02 5.60 22.35
CA ASP A 101 -16.80 4.27 22.94
C ASP A 101 -16.27 3.24 21.92
N LEU A 102 -15.85 3.69 20.73
CA LEU A 102 -15.42 2.83 19.62
C LEU A 102 -14.13 2.05 19.92
N GLN A 103 -14.25 0.80 20.34
CA GLN A 103 -13.12 -0.08 20.66
C GLN A 103 -12.67 -0.95 19.50
N VAL A 104 -13.59 -1.31 18.59
CA VAL A 104 -13.31 -2.25 17.51
C VAL A 104 -13.79 -1.66 16.19
N LEU A 105 -12.88 -1.58 15.23
CA LEU A 105 -13.17 -1.15 13.87
C LEU A 105 -12.70 -2.22 12.89
N LYS A 106 -13.61 -2.71 12.05
CA LYS A 106 -13.33 -3.72 11.03
C LYS A 106 -13.66 -3.15 9.66
N ASN A 107 -12.72 -3.27 8.73
CA ASN A 107 -12.88 -2.86 7.34
C ASN A 107 -12.76 -4.08 6.41
N ASP A 108 -13.90 -4.52 5.88
CA ASP A 108 -13.97 -5.60 4.90
C ASP A 108 -14.34 -5.04 3.50
N SER A 109 -14.00 -3.77 3.26
CA SER A 109 -14.24 -3.06 2.00
C SER A 109 -13.00 -2.29 1.52
N TRP A 110 -13.15 -1.52 0.44
CA TRP A 110 -12.14 -0.57 -0.06
C TRP A 110 -12.40 0.85 0.45
N ALA A 111 -13.04 1.01 1.61
CA ALA A 111 -13.31 2.31 2.19
C ALA A 111 -12.04 3.05 2.58
N ASP A 112 -12.08 4.38 2.46
CA ASP A 112 -11.11 5.28 3.06
C ASP A 112 -11.62 5.66 4.44
N VAL A 113 -10.82 5.40 5.48
CA VAL A 113 -11.24 5.53 6.87
C VAL A 113 -10.35 6.53 7.61
N ARG A 114 -10.95 7.46 8.32
CA ARG A 114 -10.25 8.38 9.23
C ARG A 114 -10.91 8.30 10.60
N VAL A 115 -10.11 8.06 11.64
CA VAL A 115 -10.56 8.16 13.04
C VAL A 115 -9.74 9.22 13.73
N ASP A 116 -10.42 10.23 14.23
CA ASP A 116 -9.81 11.35 14.93
C ASP A 116 -10.04 11.28 16.44
N ASP A 117 -9.05 11.80 17.17
CA ASP A 117 -9.13 12.05 18.61
C ASP A 117 -9.44 10.83 19.49
N LEU A 118 -8.90 9.66 19.13
CA LEU A 118 -8.95 8.48 20.00
C LEU A 118 -8.35 8.79 21.37
N SER A 119 -9.02 8.38 22.44
CA SER A 119 -8.58 8.61 23.83
C SER A 119 -8.85 7.42 24.77
N GLN A 120 -8.97 6.23 24.19
CA GLN A 120 -9.48 5.03 24.87
C GLN A 120 -8.36 4.13 25.41
N GLU A 121 -8.69 3.27 26.39
CA GLU A 121 -7.76 2.27 26.90
C GLU A 121 -7.36 1.23 25.85
N TYR A 122 -8.29 0.88 24.95
CA TYR A 122 -8.09 -0.19 23.98
C TYR A 122 -8.72 0.21 22.64
N PHE A 123 -7.96 0.03 21.57
CA PHE A 123 -8.47 0.16 20.21
C PHE A 123 -7.94 -0.99 19.34
N ARG A 124 -8.83 -1.63 18.60
CA ARG A 124 -8.50 -2.67 17.62
C ARG A 124 -9.01 -2.28 16.25
N TYR A 125 -8.09 -2.27 15.28
CA TYR A 125 -8.41 -2.16 13.88
C TYR A 125 -8.06 -3.44 13.12
N GLN A 126 -8.98 -3.90 12.27
CA GLN A 126 -8.80 -5.03 11.37
C GLN A 126 -9.14 -4.63 9.94
N SER A 127 -8.29 -5.00 8.99
CA SER A 127 -8.55 -4.83 7.55
C SER A 127 -8.20 -6.11 6.81
N LEU A 128 -9.19 -6.74 6.17
CA LEU A 128 -8.99 -7.98 5.39
C LEU A 128 -8.82 -7.74 3.90
N VAL A 129 -9.21 -6.56 3.39
CA VAL A 129 -9.28 -6.31 1.95
C VAL A 129 -8.25 -5.26 1.53
N GLY A 130 -8.46 -4.01 1.92
CA GLY A 130 -7.68 -2.90 1.42
C GLY A 130 -8.19 -1.56 1.91
N GLY A 131 -7.91 -0.50 1.14
CA GLY A 131 -8.25 0.86 1.51
C GLY A 131 -7.15 1.54 2.33
N GLU A 132 -7.38 2.82 2.60
CA GLU A 132 -6.52 3.64 3.43
C GLU A 132 -7.18 3.84 4.79
N ALA A 133 -6.39 3.80 5.86
CA ALA A 133 -6.88 4.18 7.18
C ALA A 133 -5.92 5.15 7.87
N VAL A 134 -6.45 6.21 8.45
CA VAL A 134 -5.70 7.20 9.22
C VAL A 134 -6.25 7.26 10.64
N PHE A 135 -5.37 7.19 11.63
CA PHE A 135 -5.75 7.25 13.04
C PHE A 135 -4.94 8.33 13.78
N THR A 136 -5.63 9.15 14.57
CA THR A 136 -5.02 10.17 15.44
C THR A 136 -5.48 10.01 16.89
N GLY A 137 -4.69 10.52 17.84
CA GLY A 137 -5.02 10.52 19.27
C GLY A 137 -4.04 9.75 20.14
N GLN A 138 -4.53 9.16 21.23
CA GLN A 138 -3.76 8.41 22.21
C GLN A 138 -4.54 7.19 22.70
N VAL A 139 -3.86 6.03 22.80
CA VAL A 139 -4.44 4.81 23.36
C VAL A 139 -3.42 4.07 24.22
N ASN A 140 -3.90 3.31 25.20
CA ASN A 140 -3.01 2.48 26.01
C ASN A 140 -2.62 1.19 25.27
N GLU A 141 -3.57 0.49 24.66
CA GLU A 141 -3.31 -0.68 23.81
C GLU A 141 -3.89 -0.52 22.40
N PHE A 142 -3.03 -0.63 21.39
CA PHE A 142 -3.44 -0.65 19.98
C PHE A 142 -3.22 -2.03 19.36
N ARG A 143 -4.27 -2.61 18.78
CA ARG A 143 -4.19 -3.88 18.04
C ARG A 143 -4.47 -3.69 16.55
N LEU A 144 -3.56 -4.20 15.74
CA LEU A 144 -3.67 -4.19 14.28
C LEU A 144 -3.64 -5.62 13.73
N ALA A 145 -4.63 -5.94 12.90
CA ALA A 145 -4.69 -7.20 12.15
C ALA A 145 -4.96 -6.89 10.67
N LEU A 146 -3.95 -7.07 9.81
CA LEU A 146 -3.99 -6.64 8.42
C LEU A 146 -3.65 -7.78 7.45
N GLU A 147 -4.56 -8.02 6.50
CA GLU A 147 -4.27 -8.76 5.26
C GLU A 147 -3.83 -7.77 4.18
N GLY A 148 -4.70 -6.80 3.86
CA GLY A 148 -4.46 -5.71 2.92
C GLY A 148 -4.75 -4.33 3.51
N GLY A 149 -4.26 -3.29 2.82
CA GLY A 149 -4.51 -1.88 3.15
C GLY A 149 -3.25 -1.09 3.51
N ASN A 150 -3.38 0.24 3.51
CA ASN A 150 -2.31 1.17 3.90
C ASN A 150 -2.76 1.99 5.11
N ILE A 151 -2.12 1.73 6.25
CA ILE A 151 -2.50 2.31 7.54
C ILE A 151 -1.49 3.37 7.93
N ASN A 152 -1.97 4.56 8.21
CA ASN A 152 -1.19 5.64 8.80
C ASN A 152 -1.71 6.01 10.19
N ALA A 153 -1.04 5.48 11.21
CA ALA A 153 -1.26 5.78 12.61
C ALA A 153 -0.04 6.50 13.22
N SER A 154 0.67 7.33 12.43
CA SER A 154 1.81 8.09 12.94
C SER A 154 1.42 9.13 13.99
N GLU A 155 0.17 9.59 13.95
CA GLU A 155 -0.39 10.58 14.88
C GLU A 155 -1.22 9.94 16.00
N LEU A 156 -1.32 8.60 16.03
CA LEU A 156 -1.89 7.84 17.14
C LEU A 156 -0.76 7.35 18.05
N ILE A 157 -0.69 7.90 19.27
CA ILE A 157 0.33 7.51 20.25
C ILE A 157 -0.18 6.32 21.07
N ALA A 158 0.34 5.13 20.79
CA ALA A 158 0.04 3.93 21.56
C ALA A 158 1.10 3.67 22.65
N GLN A 159 0.68 3.33 23.88
CA GLN A 159 1.65 2.85 24.88
C GLN A 159 2.17 1.47 24.47
N ASN A 160 1.28 0.55 24.15
CA ASN A 160 1.59 -0.80 23.71
C ASN A 160 0.90 -1.11 22.38
N ALA A 161 1.56 -1.86 21.51
CA ALA A 161 1.00 -2.27 20.22
C ALA A 161 1.21 -3.75 19.93
N PHE A 162 0.15 -4.39 19.42
CA PHE A 162 0.17 -5.76 18.91
C PHE A 162 -0.22 -5.74 17.44
N VAL A 163 0.73 -6.06 16.57
CA VAL A 163 0.57 -5.94 15.12
C VAL A 163 0.73 -7.31 14.45
N ASN A 164 -0.27 -7.72 13.69
CA ASN A 164 -0.19 -8.88 12.82
C ASN A 164 -0.47 -8.46 11.38
N ILE A 165 0.50 -8.67 10.50
CA ILE A 165 0.36 -8.43 9.06
C ILE A 165 0.70 -9.72 8.33
N TRP A 166 -0.24 -10.29 7.58
CA TRP A 166 -0.02 -11.58 6.95
C TRP A 166 -0.04 -11.60 5.42
N ASP A 167 -0.30 -10.48 4.76
CA ASP A 167 -0.15 -10.32 3.30
C ASP A 167 0.48 -8.95 2.95
N ASP A 168 0.02 -8.27 1.90
CA ASP A 168 0.66 -7.12 1.29
C ASP A 168 0.37 -5.76 1.96
N ALA A 169 -0.27 -5.77 3.13
CA ALA A 169 -0.56 -4.56 3.89
C ALA A 169 0.67 -3.81 4.42
N GLN A 170 0.48 -2.51 4.64
CA GLN A 170 1.48 -1.62 5.20
C GLN A 170 0.90 -0.82 6.37
N ALA A 171 1.69 -0.65 7.42
CA ALA A 171 1.32 0.19 8.55
C ALA A 171 2.49 1.07 9.00
N LEU A 172 2.22 2.35 9.24
CA LEU A 172 3.08 3.29 9.95
C LEU A 172 2.46 3.60 11.30
N ILE A 173 3.19 3.37 12.41
CA ILE A 173 2.64 3.52 13.77
C ILE A 173 3.58 4.30 14.71
N THR A 174 3.04 4.84 15.78
CA THR A 174 3.80 5.45 16.89
C THR A 174 3.56 4.67 18.19
N VAL A 175 4.63 4.09 18.76
CA VAL A 175 4.55 3.25 19.97
C VAL A 175 5.60 3.68 21.00
N VAL A 176 5.22 3.74 22.28
CA VAL A 176 6.10 4.24 23.35
C VAL A 176 6.79 3.11 24.13
N GLN A 177 6.03 2.15 24.67
CA GLN A 177 6.54 1.13 25.58
C GLN A 177 6.89 -0.17 24.84
N GLU A 178 5.89 -0.98 24.48
CA GLU A 178 6.11 -2.31 23.91
C GLU A 178 5.46 -2.48 22.54
N LEU A 179 6.25 -2.91 21.55
CA LEU A 179 5.77 -3.35 20.25
C LEU A 179 5.94 -4.87 20.13
N HIS A 180 4.83 -5.59 20.00
CA HIS A 180 4.81 -6.99 19.56
C HIS A 180 4.33 -7.04 18.10
N SER A 181 5.12 -7.64 17.21
CA SER A 181 4.75 -7.71 15.80
C SER A 181 5.05 -9.06 15.14
N GLU A 182 4.12 -9.56 14.33
CA GLU A 182 4.34 -10.63 13.37
C GLU A 182 4.00 -10.12 11.96
N VAL A 183 4.98 -10.15 11.04
CA VAL A 183 4.83 -9.62 9.68
C VAL A 183 5.27 -10.66 8.65
N SER A 184 4.42 -10.97 7.67
CA SER A 184 4.70 -11.96 6.63
C SER A 184 4.24 -11.57 5.23
N HIS A 185 4.60 -12.40 4.25
CA HIS A 185 4.16 -12.34 2.84
C HIS A 185 4.28 -10.95 2.18
N GLY A 186 5.39 -10.25 2.45
CA GLY A 186 5.67 -8.95 1.82
C GLY A 186 5.08 -7.74 2.56
N GLY A 187 4.32 -7.96 3.64
CA GLY A 187 3.82 -6.90 4.50
C GLY A 187 4.91 -6.05 5.13
N ARG A 188 4.57 -4.80 5.45
CA ARG A 188 5.53 -3.83 6.01
C ARG A 188 4.96 -3.13 7.24
N LEU A 189 5.71 -3.18 8.33
CA LEU A 189 5.47 -2.38 9.51
C LEU A 189 6.60 -1.37 9.71
N MET A 190 6.21 -0.11 9.81
CA MET A 190 7.08 1.02 10.07
C MET A 190 6.69 1.64 11.40
N TYR A 191 7.68 2.03 12.20
CA TYR A 191 7.44 2.83 13.40
C TYR A 191 8.21 4.15 13.34
N THR A 192 7.59 5.21 13.83
CA THR A 192 8.08 6.60 13.75
C THR A 192 9.16 6.92 14.80
N GLN A 193 9.09 6.26 15.95
CA GLN A 193 10.00 6.40 17.09
C GLN A 193 10.35 5.01 17.64
N GLU A 194 11.53 4.86 18.25
CA GLU A 194 11.96 3.60 18.83
C GLU A 194 11.20 3.28 20.14
N PRO A 195 10.41 2.19 20.21
CA PRO A 195 9.73 1.77 21.44
C PRO A 195 10.75 1.28 22.49
N ALA A 196 10.41 1.37 23.78
CA ALA A 196 11.28 0.89 24.86
C ALA A 196 11.60 -0.62 24.74
N LYS A 197 10.68 -1.41 24.18
CA LYS A 197 10.84 -2.85 23.93
C LYS A 197 10.20 -3.25 22.61
N VAL A 198 10.95 -3.97 21.79
CA VAL A 198 10.48 -4.48 20.48
C VAL A 198 10.63 -5.99 20.42
N ASN A 199 9.51 -6.69 20.25
CA ASN A 199 9.43 -8.13 19.99
C ASN A 199 8.85 -8.36 18.59
N LYS A 200 9.74 -8.52 17.60
CA LYS A 200 9.36 -8.66 16.19
C LYS A 200 9.67 -10.04 15.63
N LYS A 201 8.73 -10.57 14.86
CA LYS A 201 8.85 -11.80 14.06
C LYS A 201 8.56 -11.46 12.60
N THR A 202 9.45 -11.88 11.70
CA THR A 202 9.25 -11.74 10.26
C THR A 202 9.44 -13.07 9.54
N LYS A 203 8.60 -13.33 8.53
CA LYS A 203 8.69 -14.52 7.67
C LYS A 203 8.26 -14.18 6.25
N ALA A 204 8.57 -15.02 5.27
CA ALA A 204 8.09 -14.89 3.88
C ALA A 204 8.20 -13.46 3.27
N GLY A 205 9.30 -12.74 3.55
CA GLY A 205 9.52 -11.39 2.98
C GLY A 205 8.89 -10.22 3.77
N GLY A 206 8.25 -10.47 4.91
CA GLY A 206 7.75 -9.42 5.79
C GLY A 206 8.86 -8.53 6.36
N GLN A 207 8.56 -7.26 6.60
CA GLN A 207 9.55 -6.25 7.03
C GLN A 207 9.05 -5.45 8.24
N VAL A 208 9.93 -5.22 9.20
CA VAL A 208 9.68 -4.36 10.37
C VAL A 208 10.91 -3.48 10.64
N TYR A 209 10.77 -2.18 10.50
CA TYR A 209 11.88 -1.22 10.59
C TYR A 209 11.43 0.17 11.04
N HIS A 210 12.38 0.97 11.54
CA HIS A 210 12.13 2.37 11.85
C HIS A 210 11.96 3.18 10.56
N GLN A 211 10.99 4.10 10.48
CA GLN A 211 10.68 4.88 9.26
C GLN A 211 11.92 5.54 8.63
N ALA A 212 12.73 6.21 9.45
CA ALA A 212 14.01 6.81 9.05
C ALA A 212 14.98 5.85 8.32
N GLU A 213 14.95 4.54 8.60
CA GLU A 213 15.80 3.56 7.89
C GLU A 213 15.40 3.41 6.42
N HIS A 214 14.12 3.56 6.09
CA HIS A 214 13.62 3.45 4.72
C HIS A 214 13.86 4.73 3.92
N ASP A 215 13.76 5.88 4.55
CA ASP A 215 14.09 7.17 3.93
C ASP A 215 15.56 7.23 3.49
N THR A 216 16.44 6.46 4.14
CA THR A 216 17.86 6.36 3.73
C THR A 216 18.10 5.45 2.53
N LYS A 217 17.26 4.42 2.28
CA LYS A 217 17.39 3.54 1.10
C LYS A 217 17.02 4.25 -0.22
N GLY A 218 16.34 5.39 -0.13
CA GLY A 218 16.01 6.27 -1.25
C GLY A 218 16.98 7.44 -1.46
N LYS A 219 18.08 7.56 -0.68
CA LYS A 219 19.07 8.61 -0.94
C LYS A 219 19.70 8.39 -2.31
N LYS A 220 19.34 9.28 -3.23
CA LYS A 220 19.95 9.49 -4.54
C LYS A 220 21.45 9.66 -4.31
N GLU A 221 22.25 8.59 -4.43
CA GLU A 221 23.70 8.74 -4.49
C GLU A 221 23.98 9.76 -5.61
N GLU A 222 24.73 10.82 -5.30
CA GLU A 222 25.17 11.79 -6.30
C GLU A 222 26.12 11.09 -7.26
N VAL A 223 25.54 10.44 -8.26
CA VAL A 223 26.26 9.71 -9.27
C VAL A 223 26.48 10.64 -10.46
N GLU A 224 27.73 11.04 -10.67
CA GLU A 224 28.13 11.84 -11.81
C GLU A 224 28.15 10.99 -13.09
N PHE A 225 27.33 11.37 -14.08
CA PHE A 225 27.34 10.75 -15.41
C PHE A 225 28.25 11.53 -16.34
N ILE A 226 29.15 10.81 -17.00
CA ILE A 226 30.05 11.38 -18.00
C ILE A 226 29.81 10.74 -19.36
N THR A 227 30.03 11.54 -20.40
CA THR A 227 29.94 11.07 -21.78
C THR A 227 31.32 10.92 -22.36
N PHE A 228 31.61 9.77 -22.96
CA PHE A 228 32.90 9.46 -23.58
C PHE A 228 32.69 8.55 -24.79
N LYS A 229 33.77 8.22 -25.50
CA LYS A 229 33.75 7.23 -26.59
C LYS A 229 34.62 6.04 -26.23
N ILE A 230 34.22 4.84 -26.61
CA ILE A 230 34.97 3.59 -26.36
C ILE A 230 35.22 2.80 -27.64
N LYS A 231 36.43 2.24 -27.80
CA LYS A 231 36.77 1.31 -28.89
C LYS A 231 37.68 0.18 -28.42
N SER A 232 37.69 -0.91 -29.17
CA SER A 232 38.67 -2.00 -28.98
C SER A 232 40.04 -1.58 -29.53
N LYS A 233 41.11 -1.94 -28.79
CA LYS A 233 42.51 -1.82 -29.24
C LYS A 233 42.84 -2.84 -30.33
N GLY A 234 42.24 -4.02 -30.26
CA GLY A 234 42.50 -5.14 -31.16
C GLY A 234 41.69 -5.07 -32.44
N THR A 235 41.84 -6.09 -33.29
CA THR A 235 41.09 -6.28 -34.54
C THR A 235 39.76 -7.01 -34.33
N GLU A 236 39.52 -7.55 -33.13
CA GLU A 236 38.29 -8.29 -32.79
C GLU A 236 37.25 -7.44 -32.06
N ILE A 237 35.99 -7.85 -32.18
CA ILE A 237 34.89 -7.37 -31.33
C ILE A 237 35.06 -7.94 -29.92
N ILE A 238 34.98 -7.06 -28.92
CA ILE A 238 34.90 -7.47 -27.51
C ILE A 238 33.42 -7.53 -27.13
N GLN A 239 32.93 -8.73 -26.81
CA GLN A 239 31.62 -8.87 -26.15
C GLN A 239 31.78 -8.43 -24.70
N ALA A 240 31.18 -7.31 -24.33
CA ALA A 240 31.33 -6.75 -23.00
C ALA A 240 30.02 -6.75 -22.21
N TYR A 241 30.13 -6.72 -20.89
CA TYR A 241 29.05 -6.50 -19.95
C TYR A 241 29.37 -5.26 -19.12
N VAL A 242 28.46 -4.30 -19.13
CA VAL A 242 28.58 -3.02 -18.40
C VAL A 242 27.78 -3.15 -17.11
N LYS A 243 28.34 -2.70 -15.98
CA LYS A 243 27.61 -2.58 -14.70
C LYS A 243 28.06 -1.35 -13.94
N GLY A 244 27.13 -0.45 -13.61
CA GLY A 244 27.43 0.80 -12.90
C GLY A 244 26.28 1.27 -12.02
N PRO A 245 26.53 2.22 -11.09
CA PRO A 245 25.49 2.80 -10.26
C PRO A 245 24.51 3.64 -11.10
N ASN A 246 23.21 3.59 -10.77
CA ASN A 246 22.13 4.23 -11.55
C ASN A 246 21.62 5.55 -10.96
N GLY A 247 22.23 6.06 -9.88
CA GLY A 247 21.82 7.29 -9.21
C GLY A 247 20.53 7.19 -8.39
N ARG A 248 19.91 6.01 -8.28
CA ARG A 248 18.72 5.72 -7.45
C ARG A 248 19.00 4.68 -6.36
N GLY A 249 20.26 4.58 -5.92
CA GLY A 249 20.71 3.57 -4.95
C GLY A 249 20.83 2.14 -5.53
N GLY A 250 20.65 1.95 -6.84
CA GLY A 250 20.76 0.66 -7.52
C GLY A 250 21.85 0.65 -8.60
N THR A 251 21.85 -0.40 -9.43
CA THR A 251 22.79 -0.53 -10.56
C THR A 251 22.08 -0.65 -11.91
N PHE A 252 22.63 -0.07 -12.97
CA PHE A 252 22.28 -0.41 -14.35
C PHE A 252 23.26 -1.44 -14.91
N SER A 253 22.81 -2.26 -15.85
CA SER A 253 23.69 -3.18 -16.59
C SER A 253 23.12 -3.58 -17.94
N TYR A 254 24.00 -3.87 -18.89
CA TYR A 254 23.62 -4.37 -20.22
C TYR A 254 24.83 -4.96 -20.96
N GLY A 255 24.57 -5.68 -22.06
CA GLY A 255 25.59 -6.20 -22.97
C GLY A 255 26.02 -5.16 -24.01
N LEU A 256 27.32 -5.08 -24.29
CA LEU A 256 27.90 -4.09 -25.20
C LEU A 256 28.94 -4.75 -26.12
N PRO A 257 28.65 -4.92 -27.42
CA PRO A 257 29.69 -5.28 -28.39
C PRO A 257 30.56 -4.05 -28.71
N ILE A 258 31.85 -4.13 -28.43
CA ILE A 258 32.82 -3.06 -28.69
C ILE A 258 33.60 -3.40 -29.96
N ARG A 259 33.42 -2.58 -30.99
CA ARG A 259 34.05 -2.79 -32.30
C ARG A 259 35.51 -2.31 -32.33
N PRO A 260 36.35 -2.93 -33.18
CA PRO A 260 37.68 -2.44 -33.50
C PRO A 260 37.58 -1.14 -34.31
N PHE A 261 38.52 -0.21 -34.09
CA PHE A 261 38.73 1.04 -34.85
C PHE A 261 37.58 2.07 -34.88
N THR A 262 36.34 1.71 -34.58
CA THR A 262 35.17 2.61 -34.56
C THR A 262 34.77 2.96 -33.12
N PRO A 263 35.04 4.18 -32.63
CA PRO A 263 34.61 4.60 -31.30
C PRO A 263 33.09 4.70 -31.20
N LYS A 264 32.51 4.11 -30.16
CA LYS A 264 31.09 4.23 -29.82
C LYS A 264 30.90 5.21 -28.66
N LYS A 265 29.97 6.16 -28.80
CA LYS A 265 29.61 7.11 -27.74
C LYS A 265 28.78 6.40 -26.67
N GLU A 266 29.13 6.59 -25.41
CA GLU A 266 28.43 6.04 -24.25
C GLU A 266 28.35 7.11 -23.14
N THR A 267 27.33 7.01 -22.29
CA THR A 267 27.14 7.88 -21.13
C THR A 267 26.95 7.01 -19.90
N TRP A 268 27.99 6.89 -19.08
CA TRP A 268 27.99 6.05 -17.88
C TRP A 268 28.31 6.88 -16.65
N SER A 269 27.89 6.37 -15.49
CA SER A 269 28.32 6.91 -14.21
C SER A 269 29.80 6.64 -13.95
N VAL A 270 30.45 7.57 -13.26
CA VAL A 270 31.79 7.36 -12.70
C VAL A 270 31.75 6.12 -11.79
N GLY A 271 32.77 5.26 -11.89
CA GLY A 271 32.83 3.97 -11.20
C GLY A 271 32.17 2.80 -11.95
N THR A 272 31.52 3.05 -13.11
CA THR A 272 30.99 1.98 -13.97
C THR A 272 32.09 1.01 -14.38
N LYS A 273 31.85 -0.29 -14.20
CA LYS A 273 32.78 -1.36 -14.54
C LYS A 273 32.39 -2.02 -15.85
N LEU A 274 33.40 -2.26 -16.69
CA LEU A 274 33.27 -2.93 -17.98
C LEU A 274 34.02 -4.26 -17.93
N TYR A 275 33.33 -5.34 -18.29
CA TYR A 275 33.87 -6.69 -18.28
C TYR A 275 33.85 -7.27 -19.68
N SER A 276 34.93 -7.92 -20.13
CA SER A 276 34.87 -8.80 -21.31
C SER A 276 34.22 -10.13 -20.93
N VAL A 277 33.39 -10.67 -21.82
CA VAL A 277 32.67 -11.92 -21.63
C VAL A 277 33.21 -12.96 -22.62
N ASN A 278 33.67 -14.11 -22.12
CA ASN A 278 34.11 -15.21 -22.98
C ASN A 278 32.92 -16.09 -23.43
N LYS A 279 33.18 -17.10 -24.28
CA LYS A 279 32.12 -18.01 -24.79
C LYS A 279 31.37 -18.78 -23.69
N MET A 280 31.98 -18.95 -22.52
CA MET A 280 31.37 -19.62 -21.36
C MET A 280 30.65 -18.65 -20.40
N GLY A 281 30.54 -17.36 -20.75
CA GLY A 281 29.88 -16.35 -19.92
C GLY A 281 30.74 -15.81 -18.77
N ILE A 282 32.02 -16.20 -18.68
CA ILE A 282 32.94 -15.72 -17.63
C ILE A 282 33.29 -14.27 -17.92
N LYS A 283 33.17 -13.43 -16.87
CA LYS A 283 33.36 -11.97 -16.93
C LYS A 283 34.74 -11.59 -16.36
N THR A 284 35.57 -10.96 -17.19
CA THR A 284 36.89 -10.42 -16.78
C THR A 284 36.86 -8.90 -16.82
N LEU A 285 37.18 -8.22 -15.72
CA LEU A 285 37.20 -6.75 -15.66
C LEU A 285 38.28 -6.20 -16.60
N ILE A 286 37.87 -5.37 -17.56
CA ILE A 286 38.76 -4.73 -18.54
C ILE A 286 38.88 -3.22 -18.36
N TYR A 287 37.89 -2.58 -17.73
CA TYR A 287 37.94 -1.13 -17.49
C TYR A 287 37.03 -0.68 -16.33
N THR A 288 37.35 0.45 -15.71
CA THR A 288 36.50 1.16 -14.76
C THR A 288 36.49 2.64 -15.13
N VAL A 289 35.31 3.21 -15.33
CA VAL A 289 35.11 4.60 -15.72
C VAL A 289 35.54 5.54 -14.61
N LYS A 290 36.30 6.56 -14.95
CA LYS A 290 36.76 7.62 -14.06
C LYS A 290 36.27 8.98 -14.54
N LYS A 291 36.19 9.95 -13.64
CA LYS A 291 35.72 11.31 -13.96
C LYS A 291 36.51 11.94 -15.10
N GLU A 292 37.81 11.68 -15.17
CA GLU A 292 38.70 12.24 -16.18
C GLU A 292 38.45 11.68 -17.59
N ASP A 293 37.62 10.65 -17.75
CA ASP A 293 37.30 10.07 -19.06
C ASP A 293 36.31 10.93 -19.86
N ALA A 294 35.71 11.94 -19.23
CA ALA A 294 34.74 12.84 -19.86
C ALA A 294 35.30 13.43 -21.17
N GLY A 295 34.57 13.25 -22.26
CA GLY A 295 34.93 13.71 -23.61
C GLY A 295 36.05 12.92 -24.30
N LYS A 296 36.70 11.95 -23.63
CA LYS A 296 37.84 11.20 -24.18
C LYS A 296 37.42 9.99 -25.01
N VAL A 297 38.38 9.49 -25.80
CA VAL A 297 38.27 8.19 -26.48
C VAL A 297 39.06 7.14 -25.70
N ILE A 298 38.35 6.26 -25.01
CA ILE A 298 38.90 5.17 -24.23
C ILE A 298 39.14 3.97 -25.13
N THR A 299 40.35 3.41 -25.04
CA THR A 299 40.74 2.23 -25.81
C THR A 299 40.93 1.06 -24.85
N VAL A 300 40.17 -0.01 -25.05
CA VAL A 300 40.16 -1.21 -24.18
C VAL A 300 40.62 -2.45 -24.94
N SER A 301 41.18 -3.42 -24.23
CA SER A 301 41.56 -4.73 -24.79
C SER A 301 41.07 -5.85 -23.88
N LYS A 302 40.88 -7.05 -24.44
CA LYS A 302 40.80 -8.26 -23.62
C LYS A 302 42.12 -8.39 -22.85
N LYS A 303 42.06 -8.80 -21.58
CA LYS A 303 43.24 -9.27 -20.86
C LYS A 303 43.59 -10.67 -21.35
#